data_AF-A0A522AX16-F1
#
_entry.id   AF-A0A522AX16-F1
#
_cell.length_a   1.000
_cell.length_b   1.000
_cell.length_c   1.000
_cell.angle_alpha   90.00
_cell.angle_beta   90.00
_cell.angle_gamma   90.00
#
_symmetry.space_group_name_H-M   'P 1'
#
loop_
_entity.id
_entity.type
_entity.pdbx_description
1 polymer ?
#
loop_
_entity_poly.entity_id
_entity_poly.type
_entity_poly.pdbx_seq_one_letter_code
_entity_poly.pdbx_strand_id
1 'polypeptide(L)'
;MRRCIRWAFVLLVLTPIAVDAADSSVTVKMTTSEGLLVPLLPEDLSGMSSRPLVKTRDVLDKKFAKGFFYLNRVKAKVGTELVGEYEVVTVPCRLTVYEISKRPGSSRELRVVATGYHAKPEKAVFRKTVEKLEENVFFVTAEKIASADDLNSHLRYMQEQGNAIVLKGYGTNWNLSALKLEMAGKDAKQKEKDDVFEKDALWLVDQLKNPLWLMSIRLETE
;
A
#
# COMPACT_ATOMS: atom_id res chain seq x y z
N MET A 1 -20.23 48.78 47.51
CA MET A 1 -20.48 47.76 46.47
C MET A 1 -19.46 47.92 45.35
N ARG A 2 -18.43 47.06 45.29
CA ARG A 2 -17.43 47.04 44.21
C ARG A 2 -17.42 45.62 43.62
N ARG A 3 -17.76 45.50 42.33
CA ARG A 3 -17.81 44.21 41.62
C ARG A 3 -16.39 43.82 41.19
N CYS A 4 -15.87 42.73 41.73
CA CYS A 4 -14.69 42.04 41.22
C CYS A 4 -15.10 41.19 40.00
N ILE A 5 -14.59 41.53 38.82
CA ILE A 5 -14.67 40.67 37.63
C ILE A 5 -13.43 39.78 37.65
N ARG A 6 -13.61 38.51 37.99
CA ARG A 6 -12.59 37.46 37.84
C ARG A 6 -12.53 37.05 36.38
N TRP A 7 -11.40 37.29 35.73
CA TRP A 7 -11.07 36.71 34.43
C TRP A 7 -10.67 35.24 34.65
N ALA A 8 -11.49 34.32 34.15
CA ALA A 8 -11.14 32.91 34.08
C ALA A 8 -10.24 32.69 32.86
N PHE A 9 -8.94 32.51 33.08
CA PHE A 9 -8.05 31.94 32.07
C PHE A 9 -8.43 30.46 31.88
N VAL A 10 -9.15 30.17 30.81
CA VAL A 10 -9.32 28.79 30.34
C VAL A 10 -8.01 28.39 29.69
N LEU A 11 -7.15 27.71 30.45
CA LEU A 11 -5.97 27.02 29.94
C LEU A 11 -6.47 25.84 29.11
N LEU A 12 -6.56 26.03 27.80
CA LEU A 12 -6.85 24.97 26.84
C LEU A 12 -5.61 24.07 26.77
N VAL A 13 -5.52 23.12 27.70
CA VAL A 13 -4.54 22.04 27.63
C VAL A 13 -4.89 21.25 26.38
N LEU A 14 -4.12 21.47 25.31
CA LEU A 14 -4.03 20.57 24.16
C LEU A 14 -3.50 19.24 24.69
N THR A 15 -4.38 18.41 25.24
CA THR A 15 -4.08 17.00 25.43
C THR A 15 -3.77 16.44 24.05
N PRO A 16 -2.60 15.82 23.84
CA PRO A 16 -2.40 15.03 22.63
C PRO A 16 -3.54 14.03 22.61
N ILE A 17 -4.36 14.10 21.58
CA ILE A 17 -5.31 13.03 21.25
C ILE A 17 -4.40 11.82 21.08
N ALA A 18 -4.35 10.98 22.11
CA ALA A 18 -3.98 9.60 21.93
C ALA A 18 -4.99 9.09 20.91
N VAL A 19 -4.55 9.02 19.65
CA VAL A 19 -5.23 8.24 18.66
C VAL A 19 -5.13 6.84 19.21
N ASP A 20 -6.18 6.40 19.90
CA ASP A 20 -6.40 4.99 20.15
C ASP A 20 -6.11 4.31 18.82
N ALA A 21 -5.03 3.53 18.78
CA ALA A 21 -4.76 2.61 17.71
C ALA A 21 -5.86 1.57 17.79
N ALA A 22 -7.05 1.97 17.32
CA ALA A 22 -8.17 1.11 17.14
C ALA A 22 -7.67 -0.02 16.26
N ASP A 23 -7.92 -1.22 16.76
CA ASP A 23 -7.83 -2.52 16.13
C ASP A 23 -8.56 -2.46 14.76
N SER A 24 -7.94 -1.79 13.80
CA SER A 24 -8.45 -1.61 12.44
C SER A 24 -8.05 -2.85 11.69
N SER A 25 -8.68 -3.97 12.04
CA SER A 25 -8.57 -5.21 11.31
C SER A 25 -9.12 -4.96 9.91
N VAL A 26 -8.24 -4.56 9.00
CA VAL A 26 -8.53 -4.41 7.57
C VAL A 26 -9.04 -5.76 7.10
N THR A 27 -10.34 -5.84 6.86
CA THR A 27 -10.97 -7.10 6.47
C THR A 27 -10.96 -7.17 4.96
N VAL A 28 -10.13 -8.08 4.45
CA VAL A 28 -10.01 -8.37 3.02
C VAL A 28 -10.58 -9.76 2.78
N LYS A 29 -11.58 -9.84 1.91
CA LYS A 29 -12.12 -11.10 1.44
C LYS A 29 -11.71 -11.30 -0.02
N MET A 30 -11.09 -12.44 -0.32
CA MET A 30 -10.77 -12.81 -1.69
C MET A 30 -11.65 -13.99 -2.11
N THR A 31 -12.28 -13.86 -3.27
CA THR A 31 -13.09 -14.92 -3.87
C THR A 31 -12.75 -15.10 -5.33
N THR A 32 -13.15 -16.21 -5.93
CA THR A 32 -13.26 -16.32 -7.38
C THR A 32 -14.47 -15.53 -7.90
N SER A 33 -14.58 -15.34 -9.21
CA SER A 33 -15.78 -14.77 -9.85
C SER A 33 -17.06 -15.58 -9.59
N GLU A 34 -16.92 -16.87 -9.27
CA GLU A 34 -18.01 -17.78 -8.88
C GLU A 34 -18.36 -17.69 -7.38
N GLY A 35 -17.66 -16.86 -6.61
CA GLY A 35 -17.88 -16.67 -5.18
C GLY A 35 -17.20 -17.71 -4.28
N LEU A 36 -16.33 -18.57 -4.83
CA LEU A 36 -15.55 -19.51 -4.02
C LEU A 36 -14.49 -18.75 -3.22
N LEU A 37 -14.37 -19.05 -1.93
CA LEU A 37 -13.39 -18.41 -1.06
C LEU A 37 -11.97 -18.82 -1.46
N VAL A 38 -11.11 -17.81 -1.66
CA VAL A 38 -9.67 -18.01 -1.85
C VAL A 38 -8.97 -17.53 -0.58
N PRO A 39 -8.30 -18.40 0.18
CA PRO A 39 -7.74 -18.02 1.47
C PRO A 39 -6.57 -17.04 1.31
N LEU A 40 -6.65 -15.88 1.99
CA LEU A 40 -5.47 -15.08 2.29
C LEU A 40 -4.72 -15.76 3.43
N LEU A 41 -3.47 -16.13 3.18
CA LEU A 41 -2.58 -16.69 4.18
C LEU A 41 -1.55 -15.63 4.59
N PRO A 42 -1.09 -15.60 5.85
CA PRO A 42 0.06 -14.79 6.22
C PRO A 42 1.27 -15.13 5.36
N GLU A 43 2.04 -14.10 5.02
CA GLU A 43 3.32 -14.26 4.34
C GLU A 43 4.30 -15.06 5.21
N ASP A 44 5.09 -15.95 4.60
CA ASP A 44 6.11 -16.69 5.34
C ASP A 44 7.32 -15.80 5.55
N LEU A 45 7.50 -15.35 6.78
CA LEU A 45 8.61 -14.47 7.17
C LEU A 45 9.81 -15.26 7.72
N SER A 46 9.82 -16.58 7.60
CA SER A 46 10.97 -17.40 7.97
C SER A 46 12.05 -17.39 6.88
N GLY A 47 13.31 -17.49 7.30
CA GLY A 47 14.46 -17.59 6.39
C GLY A 47 15.22 -16.28 6.12
N MET A 48 16.28 -16.37 5.33
CA MET A 48 17.13 -15.20 5.02
C MET A 48 16.52 -14.28 3.95
N SER A 49 15.73 -14.84 3.03
CA SER A 49 15.07 -14.10 1.95
C SER A 49 13.96 -13.16 2.42
N SER A 50 13.38 -13.40 3.60
CA SER A 50 12.33 -12.57 4.20
C SER A 50 12.87 -11.38 4.99
N ARG A 51 14.19 -11.31 5.27
CA ARG A 51 14.80 -10.25 6.10
C ARG A 51 14.47 -8.83 5.63
N PRO A 52 14.50 -8.50 4.32
CA PRO A 52 14.14 -7.16 3.86
C PRO A 52 12.67 -6.82 4.19
N LEU A 53 11.75 -7.77 4.01
CA LEU A 53 10.32 -7.58 4.31
C LEU A 53 10.08 -7.37 5.80
N VAL A 54 10.76 -8.16 6.65
CA VAL A 54 10.70 -8.02 8.10
C VAL A 54 11.22 -6.64 8.52
N LYS A 55 12.38 -6.22 8.00
CA LYS A 55 12.97 -4.91 8.29
C LYS A 55 12.03 -3.77 7.89
N THR A 56 11.47 -3.81 6.68
CA THR A 56 10.50 -2.81 6.21
C THR A 56 9.25 -2.74 7.07
N ARG A 57 8.67 -3.89 7.44
CA ARG A 57 7.53 -3.95 8.36
C ARG A 57 7.87 -3.32 9.70
N ASP A 58 8.98 -3.72 10.31
CA ASP A 58 9.34 -3.24 11.64
C ASP A 58 9.61 -1.72 11.64
N VAL A 59 10.18 -1.17 10.56
CA VAL A 59 10.40 0.28 10.40
C VAL A 59 9.08 1.03 10.22
N LEU A 60 8.18 0.54 9.37
CA LEU A 60 6.87 1.15 9.17
C LEU A 60 6.01 1.08 10.43
N ASP A 61 6.02 -0.06 11.12
CA ASP A 61 5.31 -0.24 12.39
C ASP A 61 5.83 0.70 13.48
N LYS A 62 7.15 0.91 13.52
CA LYS A 62 7.76 1.88 14.44
C LYS A 62 7.41 3.33 14.08
N LYS A 63 7.28 3.63 12.78
CA LYS A 63 7.00 4.98 12.29
C LYS A 63 5.53 5.40 12.49
N PHE A 64 4.60 4.47 12.31
CA PHE A 64 3.17 4.75 12.33
C PHE A 64 2.47 4.13 13.54
N ALA A 65 2.30 2.81 13.54
CA ALA A 65 1.77 2.04 14.64
C ALA A 65 2.06 0.55 14.41
N LYS A 66 2.10 -0.25 15.48
CA LYS A 66 2.22 -1.71 15.36
C LYS A 66 1.06 -2.27 14.51
N GLY A 67 1.36 -3.11 13.53
CA GLY A 67 0.36 -3.67 12.62
C GLY A 67 -0.04 -2.71 11.50
N PHE A 68 0.77 -1.69 11.22
CA PHE A 68 0.52 -0.78 10.10
C PHE A 68 0.71 -1.50 8.74
N PHE A 69 1.71 -2.40 8.65
CA PHE A 69 2.01 -3.13 7.42
C PHE A 69 1.63 -4.62 7.50
N TYR A 70 0.59 -5.00 6.75
CA TYR A 70 0.11 -6.37 6.62
C TYR A 70 0.80 -7.08 5.45
N LEU A 71 1.31 -8.29 5.69
CA LEU A 71 1.98 -9.11 4.68
C LEU A 71 1.20 -10.42 4.51
N ASN A 72 0.57 -10.58 3.35
CA ASN A 72 -0.24 -11.74 3.00
C ASN A 72 0.23 -12.35 1.69
N ARG A 73 -0.19 -13.60 1.47
CA ARG A 73 -0.06 -14.32 0.21
C ARG A 73 -1.35 -15.04 -0.12
N VAL A 74 -1.52 -15.31 -1.41
CA VAL A 74 -2.64 -16.05 -1.94
C VAL A 74 -2.14 -16.99 -3.04
N LYS A 75 -2.69 -18.21 -3.08
CA LYS A 75 -2.43 -19.18 -4.14
C LYS A 75 -3.63 -19.30 -5.03
N ALA A 76 -3.42 -19.23 -6.34
CA ALA A 76 -4.50 -19.40 -7.31
C ALA A 76 -3.98 -19.97 -8.64
N LYS A 77 -4.84 -20.71 -9.33
CA LYS A 77 -4.54 -21.27 -10.64
C LYS A 77 -4.55 -20.17 -11.71
N VAL A 78 -3.64 -20.28 -12.67
CA VAL A 78 -3.62 -19.42 -13.86
C VAL A 78 -4.97 -19.46 -14.57
N GLY A 79 -5.48 -18.28 -14.97
CA GLY A 79 -6.79 -18.10 -15.60
C GLY A 79 -7.94 -17.85 -14.62
N THR A 80 -7.75 -18.06 -13.31
CA THR A 80 -8.78 -17.76 -12.30
C THR A 80 -9.01 -16.25 -12.22
N GLU A 81 -10.26 -15.78 -12.25
CA GLU A 81 -10.58 -14.40 -11.91
C GLU A 81 -10.71 -14.27 -10.38
N LEU A 82 -9.80 -13.52 -9.77
CA LEU A 82 -9.85 -13.15 -8.37
C LEU A 82 -10.63 -11.84 -8.20
N VAL A 83 -11.50 -11.83 -7.19
CA VAL A 83 -12.25 -10.67 -6.74
C VAL A 83 -11.83 -10.41 -5.29
N GLY A 84 -11.19 -9.28 -5.06
CA GLY A 84 -10.86 -8.84 -3.71
C GLY A 84 -11.83 -7.75 -3.25
N GLU A 85 -12.48 -7.98 -2.12
CA GLU A 85 -13.36 -7.04 -1.45
C GLU A 85 -12.68 -6.51 -0.18
N TYR A 86 -12.60 -5.19 -0.05
CA TYR A 86 -12.13 -4.49 1.14
C TYR A 86 -13.30 -3.81 1.84
N GLU A 87 -13.43 -4.00 3.14
CA GLU A 87 -14.35 -3.23 3.96
C GLU A 87 -13.69 -1.90 4.38
N VAL A 88 -14.23 -0.79 3.88
CA VAL A 88 -13.73 0.55 4.18
C VAL A 88 -14.46 1.09 5.38
N VAL A 89 -13.86 0.97 6.57
CA VAL A 89 -14.48 1.43 7.83
C VAL A 89 -14.04 2.87 8.16
N THR A 90 -12.75 3.18 7.95
CA THR A 90 -12.18 4.49 8.26
C THR A 90 -12.38 5.46 7.09
N VAL A 91 -13.21 6.48 7.29
CA VAL A 91 -13.54 7.49 6.27
C VAL A 91 -13.39 8.93 6.82
N PRO A 92 -13.20 9.95 5.96
CA PRO A 92 -12.97 9.85 4.52
C PRO A 92 -11.56 9.31 4.21
N CYS A 93 -11.45 8.42 3.22
CA CYS A 93 -10.17 7.86 2.81
C CYS A 93 -10.10 7.58 1.30
N ARG A 94 -8.88 7.36 0.81
CA ARG A 94 -8.62 6.77 -0.49
C ARG A 94 -7.99 5.42 -0.33
N LEU A 95 -8.51 4.45 -1.07
CA LEU A 95 -7.85 3.16 -1.27
C LEU A 95 -7.22 3.14 -2.65
N THR A 96 -5.98 2.67 -2.73
CA THR A 96 -5.30 2.43 -4.01
C THR A 96 -4.67 1.05 -4.02
N VAL A 97 -4.91 0.31 -5.10
CA VAL A 97 -4.32 -0.99 -5.36
C VAL A 97 -3.30 -0.83 -6.49
N TYR A 98 -2.05 -1.08 -6.15
CA TYR A 98 -0.94 -1.15 -7.09
C TYR A 98 -0.65 -2.62 -7.40
N GLU A 99 -0.33 -2.93 -8.65
CA GLU A 99 0.17 -4.24 -9.07
C GLU A 99 1.64 -4.09 -9.48
N ILE A 100 2.51 -4.88 -8.85
CA ILE A 100 3.87 -5.12 -9.31
C ILE A 100 3.89 -6.47 -10.00
N SER A 101 4.26 -6.49 -11.27
CA SER A 101 4.29 -7.71 -12.06
C SER A 101 5.59 -7.85 -12.84
N LYS A 102 6.01 -9.09 -13.10
CA LYS A 102 7.14 -9.39 -13.99
C LYS A 102 6.81 -10.61 -14.84
N ARG A 103 6.88 -10.47 -16.17
CA ARG A 103 6.76 -11.59 -17.10
C ARG A 103 8.12 -12.25 -17.32
N PRO A 104 8.16 -13.52 -17.74
CA PRO A 104 9.40 -14.17 -18.13
C PRO A 104 10.15 -13.38 -19.20
N GLY A 105 11.42 -13.07 -18.93
CA GLY A 105 12.27 -12.29 -19.85
C GLY A 105 11.92 -10.80 -19.97
N SER A 106 10.95 -10.28 -19.19
CA SER A 106 10.62 -8.86 -19.17
C SER A 106 11.22 -8.15 -17.96
N SER A 107 11.24 -6.82 -18.05
CA SER A 107 11.40 -5.98 -16.87
C SER A 107 10.18 -6.09 -15.96
N ARG A 108 10.37 -5.73 -14.70
CA ARG A 108 9.26 -5.61 -13.74
C ARG A 108 8.49 -4.32 -14.03
N GLU A 109 7.20 -4.31 -13.75
CA GLU A 109 6.30 -3.20 -14.00
C GLU A 109 5.46 -2.87 -12.77
N LEU A 110 5.18 -1.58 -12.55
CA LEU A 110 4.23 -1.07 -11.56
C LEU A 110 3.02 -0.47 -12.29
N ARG A 111 1.82 -0.85 -11.87
CA ARG A 111 0.54 -0.37 -12.43
C ARG A 111 -0.42 -0.01 -11.31
N VAL A 112 -1.34 0.91 -11.55
CA VAL A 112 -2.48 1.16 -10.64
C VAL A 112 -3.68 0.41 -11.18
N VAL A 113 -4.13 -0.63 -10.48
CA VAL A 113 -5.25 -1.47 -10.94
C VAL A 113 -6.59 -1.03 -10.37
N ALA A 114 -6.59 -0.33 -9.23
CA ALA A 114 -7.78 0.28 -8.66
C ALA A 114 -7.40 1.50 -7.79
N THR A 115 -8.24 2.52 -7.78
CA THR A 115 -8.20 3.60 -6.80
C THR A 115 -9.62 4.12 -6.61
N GLY A 116 -9.96 4.51 -5.39
CA GLY A 116 -11.30 4.99 -5.05
C GLY A 116 -11.27 5.90 -3.84
N TYR A 117 -12.03 7.00 -3.91
CA TYR A 117 -12.33 7.83 -2.75
C TYR A 117 -13.61 7.35 -2.08
N HIS A 118 -13.56 7.18 -0.77
CA HIS A 118 -14.63 6.65 0.05
C HIS A 118 -15.00 7.68 1.12
N ALA A 119 -16.16 8.32 0.95
CA ALA A 119 -16.67 9.34 1.87
C ALA A 119 -17.46 8.74 3.05
N LYS A 120 -17.96 7.51 2.89
CA LYS A 120 -18.78 6.78 3.86
C LYS A 120 -18.35 5.31 3.89
N PRO A 121 -18.62 4.57 4.97
CA PRO A 121 -18.24 3.17 5.03
C PRO A 121 -18.92 2.36 3.93
N GLU A 122 -18.13 1.63 3.15
CA GLU A 122 -18.60 0.85 2.01
C GLU A 122 -17.59 -0.24 1.62
N LYS A 123 -17.95 -1.06 0.62
CA LYS A 123 -17.05 -2.06 0.06
C LYS A 123 -16.31 -1.50 -1.14
N ALA A 124 -14.98 -1.60 -1.13
CA ALA A 124 -14.16 -1.41 -2.32
C ALA A 124 -13.88 -2.77 -2.98
N VAL A 125 -13.94 -2.85 -4.30
CA VAL A 125 -13.74 -4.09 -5.05
C VAL A 125 -12.69 -3.90 -6.11
N PHE A 126 -11.78 -4.85 -6.24
CA PHE A 126 -10.91 -4.98 -7.41
C PHE A 126 -10.99 -6.39 -7.98
N ARG A 127 -10.72 -6.51 -9.28
CA ARG A 127 -10.78 -7.76 -10.03
C ARG A 127 -9.49 -7.96 -10.79
N LYS A 128 -9.01 -9.20 -10.83
CA LYS A 128 -7.81 -9.56 -11.60
C LYS A 128 -7.88 -11.01 -12.06
N THR A 129 -7.60 -11.23 -13.34
CA THR A 129 -7.33 -12.58 -13.86
C THR A 129 -5.90 -12.97 -13.52
N VAL A 130 -5.71 -14.14 -12.92
CA VAL A 130 -4.41 -14.70 -12.58
C VAL A 130 -3.65 -15.02 -13.87
N GLU A 131 -2.50 -14.38 -14.04
CA GLU A 131 -1.61 -14.59 -15.17
C GLU A 131 -0.37 -15.38 -14.73
N LYS A 132 0.25 -16.10 -15.66
CA LYS A 132 1.55 -16.73 -15.41
C LYS A 132 2.66 -15.68 -15.42
N LEU A 133 3.08 -15.27 -14.22
CA LEU A 133 4.11 -14.24 -13.99
C LEU A 133 5.24 -14.81 -13.13
N GLU A 134 6.46 -14.33 -13.33
CA GLU A 134 7.59 -14.62 -12.43
C GLU A 134 7.42 -13.94 -11.08
N GLU A 135 6.73 -12.80 -11.06
CA GLU A 135 6.44 -12.01 -9.88
C GLU A 135 5.07 -11.36 -10.04
N ASN A 136 4.22 -11.47 -9.02
CA ASN A 136 2.98 -10.72 -8.92
C ASN A 136 2.68 -10.38 -7.46
N VAL A 137 2.69 -9.09 -7.14
CA VAL A 137 2.45 -8.56 -5.80
C VAL A 137 1.49 -7.38 -5.89
N PHE A 138 0.42 -7.41 -5.10
CA PHE A 138 -0.46 -6.27 -4.92
C PHE A 138 -0.07 -5.48 -3.67
N PHE A 139 0.03 -4.16 -3.81
CA PHE A 139 0.13 -3.24 -2.68
C PHE A 139 -1.15 -2.46 -2.56
N VAL A 140 -1.77 -2.51 -1.39
CA VAL A 140 -3.01 -1.82 -1.08
C VAL A 140 -2.70 -0.77 -0.04
N THR A 141 -2.88 0.50 -0.41
CA THR A 141 -2.68 1.63 0.49
C THR A 141 -4.02 2.22 0.89
N ALA A 142 -4.12 2.60 2.16
CA ALA A 142 -5.18 3.47 2.64
C ALA A 142 -4.60 4.78 3.14
N GLU A 143 -5.17 5.88 2.72
CA GLU A 143 -4.76 7.21 3.15
C GLU A 143 -5.97 8.09 3.47
N LYS A 144 -5.85 8.89 4.53
CA LYS A 144 -6.86 9.85 4.91
C LYS A 144 -6.76 11.09 4.03
N ILE A 145 -7.78 11.32 3.21
CA ILE A 145 -7.91 12.49 2.34
C ILE A 145 -9.26 13.18 2.59
N ALA A 146 -9.30 14.50 2.44
CA ALA A 146 -10.48 15.29 2.77
C ALA A 146 -11.50 15.34 1.63
N SER A 147 -11.06 15.13 0.39
CA SER A 147 -11.91 15.29 -0.80
C SER A 147 -11.55 14.33 -1.92
N ALA A 148 -12.50 14.05 -2.82
CA ALA A 148 -12.23 13.31 -4.05
C ALA A 148 -11.27 14.07 -4.99
N ASP A 149 -11.22 15.40 -4.89
CA ASP A 149 -10.38 16.26 -5.71
C ASP A 149 -8.90 16.23 -5.28
N ASP A 150 -8.61 15.68 -4.09
CA ASP A 150 -7.26 15.30 -3.69
C ASP A 150 -6.71 14.10 -4.52
N LEU A 151 -7.45 13.59 -5.51
CA LEU A 151 -6.90 12.65 -6.49
C LEU A 151 -5.75 13.31 -7.24
N ASN A 152 -4.55 12.87 -6.91
CA ASN A 152 -3.34 13.25 -7.63
C ASN A 152 -3.54 12.88 -9.10
N SER A 153 -3.38 13.83 -10.02
CA SER A 153 -3.51 13.63 -11.47
C SER A 153 -2.69 12.43 -11.97
N HIS A 154 -1.60 12.10 -11.27
CA HIS A 154 -0.78 10.92 -11.50
C HIS A 154 -1.51 9.59 -11.29
N LEU A 155 -2.39 9.47 -10.30
CA LEU A 155 -3.17 8.24 -10.08
C LEU A 155 -4.21 8.05 -11.17
N ARG A 156 -4.89 9.13 -11.60
CA ARG A 156 -5.82 9.08 -12.74
C ARG A 156 -5.08 8.65 -14.00
N TYR A 157 -3.92 9.25 -14.28
CA TYR A 157 -3.08 8.87 -15.40
C TYR A 157 -2.66 7.40 -15.33
N MET A 158 -2.16 6.92 -14.18
CA MET A 158 -1.72 5.53 -14.02
C MET A 158 -2.85 4.50 -14.06
N GLN A 159 -4.11 4.92 -13.88
CA GLN A 159 -5.28 4.05 -14.03
C GLN A 159 -5.74 3.88 -15.48
N GLU A 160 -5.31 4.74 -16.40
CA GLU A 160 -5.65 4.60 -17.81
C GLU A 160 -5.05 3.29 -18.37
N GLN A 161 -5.84 2.57 -19.17
CA GLN A 161 -5.45 1.26 -19.69
C GLN A 161 -4.13 1.34 -20.46
N GLY A 162 -3.14 0.58 -20.00
CA GLY A 162 -1.84 0.44 -20.67
C GLY A 162 -0.70 1.25 -20.03
N ASN A 163 -0.99 2.13 -19.06
CA ASN A 163 0.06 2.86 -18.36
C ASN A 163 0.74 1.96 -17.32
N ALA A 164 2.05 1.77 -17.50
CA ALA A 164 2.90 0.98 -16.61
C ALA A 164 4.26 1.65 -16.46
N ILE A 165 4.81 1.60 -15.25
CA ILE A 165 6.17 2.09 -14.97
C ILE A 165 7.11 0.90 -14.96
N VAL A 166 8.11 0.91 -15.84
CA VAL A 166 9.14 -0.13 -15.88
C VAL A 166 10.13 0.07 -14.72
N LEU A 167 10.22 -0.94 -13.86
CA LEU A 167 11.14 -1.03 -12.73
C LEU A 167 12.42 -1.72 -13.19
N LYS A 168 13.55 -0.99 -13.21
CA LYS A 168 14.87 -1.49 -13.69
C LYS A 168 15.69 -2.22 -12.61
N GLY A 169 15.17 -2.26 -11.39
CA GLY A 169 15.59 -3.06 -10.25
C GLY A 169 14.70 -2.72 -9.06
N TYR A 170 14.70 -3.51 -7.98
CA TYR A 170 14.20 -2.99 -6.69
C TYR A 170 15.12 -1.88 -6.13
N GLY A 171 16.22 -1.58 -6.85
CA GLY A 171 17.20 -0.56 -6.55
C GLY A 171 17.01 0.77 -7.29
N THR A 172 16.02 0.84 -8.16
CA THR A 172 15.82 1.96 -9.08
C THR A 172 14.36 1.95 -9.53
N ASN A 173 13.61 2.94 -9.04
CA ASN A 173 12.33 3.45 -9.55
C ASN A 173 11.06 3.09 -8.78
N TRP A 174 10.99 3.32 -7.48
CA TRP A 174 9.79 3.96 -6.93
C TRP A 174 9.96 5.47 -7.02
N ASN A 175 9.87 6.00 -8.24
CA ASN A 175 9.89 7.43 -8.52
C ASN A 175 8.49 7.79 -9.04
N LEU A 176 7.59 8.14 -8.11
CA LEU A 176 6.23 8.60 -8.39
C LEU A 176 6.02 10.00 -7.81
N SER A 177 6.90 10.93 -8.20
CA SER A 177 6.56 12.34 -8.36
C SER A 177 7.63 13.01 -9.24
N ALA A 178 7.20 13.45 -10.43
CA ALA A 178 7.96 14.15 -11.47
C ALA A 178 8.88 13.31 -12.38
N LEU A 179 8.41 13.11 -13.61
CA LEU A 179 9.21 12.81 -14.80
C LEU A 179 10.44 13.73 -14.89
N LYS A 180 11.65 13.15 -14.80
CA LYS A 180 12.81 13.49 -15.65
C LYS A 180 13.72 12.26 -15.82
N LEU A 181 14.12 12.05 -17.07
CA LEU A 181 14.94 10.96 -17.62
C LEU A 181 16.43 11.01 -17.23
N GLU A 182 17.09 9.84 -17.37
CA GLU A 182 18.54 9.51 -17.37
C GLU A 182 19.33 9.71 -16.04
N MET A 183 20.20 8.79 -15.59
CA MET A 183 21.34 8.16 -16.27
C MET A 183 21.70 6.75 -15.75
N ALA A 184 22.44 6.02 -16.58
CA ALA A 184 23.17 4.80 -16.29
C ALA A 184 24.30 4.99 -15.26
N GLY A 185 24.65 3.91 -14.54
CA GLY A 185 25.87 3.84 -13.73
C GLY A 185 26.08 2.43 -13.21
N LYS A 186 27.17 1.81 -13.66
CA LYS A 186 27.66 0.49 -13.24
C LYS A 186 28.05 0.48 -11.76
N ASP A 187 28.14 -0.74 -11.23
CA ASP A 187 28.90 -1.13 -10.04
C ASP A 187 28.36 -0.74 -8.67
N ALA A 188 27.56 -1.63 -8.08
CA ALA A 188 27.58 -1.82 -6.64
C ALA A 188 27.18 -3.24 -6.23
N LYS A 189 28.16 -3.95 -5.67
CA LYS A 189 28.11 -5.32 -5.18
C LYS A 189 27.15 -5.43 -3.99
N GLN A 190 26.06 -6.19 -4.18
CA GLN A 190 25.47 -7.23 -3.32
C GLN A 190 25.22 -6.99 -1.80
N LYS A 191 25.65 -5.88 -1.20
CA LYS A 191 25.29 -5.41 0.15
C LYS A 191 24.26 -4.26 0.14
N GLU A 192 24.04 -3.62 -1.01
CA GLU A 192 23.04 -2.54 -1.16
C GLU A 192 21.60 -3.04 -1.37
N LYS A 193 21.39 -4.30 -1.75
CA LYS A 193 20.05 -4.75 -2.15
C LYS A 193 19.01 -4.70 -1.01
N ASP A 194 19.43 -4.96 0.22
CA ASP A 194 18.52 -5.00 1.38
C ASP A 194 18.13 -3.59 1.84
N ASP A 195 19.07 -2.64 1.82
CA ASP A 195 18.81 -1.25 2.19
C ASP A 195 18.00 -0.50 1.13
N VAL A 196 18.09 -0.88 -0.14
CA VAL A 196 17.32 -0.19 -1.18
C VAL A 196 15.85 -0.62 -1.19
N PHE A 197 15.54 -1.89 -0.92
CA PHE A 197 14.15 -2.34 -0.78
C PHE A 197 13.40 -1.56 0.32
N GLU A 198 14.05 -1.41 1.47
CA GLU A 198 13.48 -0.67 2.60
C GLU A 198 13.26 0.81 2.24
N LYS A 199 14.24 1.46 1.62
CA LYS A 199 14.14 2.86 1.19
C LYS A 199 12.99 3.10 0.22
N ASP A 200 12.83 2.22 -0.77
CA ASP A 200 11.79 2.34 -1.79
C ASP A 200 10.38 2.15 -1.22
N ALA A 201 10.19 1.17 -0.33
CA ALA A 201 8.91 0.96 0.35
C ALA A 201 8.57 2.10 1.31
N LEU A 202 9.55 2.63 2.05
CA LEU A 202 9.37 3.79 2.91
C LEU A 202 9.00 5.04 2.09
N TRP A 203 9.64 5.24 0.95
CA TRP A 203 9.35 6.35 0.06
C TRP A 203 7.90 6.33 -0.44
N LEU A 204 7.37 5.15 -0.83
CA LEU A 204 5.96 5.02 -1.24
C LEU A 204 5.02 5.51 -0.14
N VAL A 205 5.27 5.08 1.10
CA VAL A 205 4.45 5.46 2.25
C VAL A 205 4.64 6.94 2.58
N ASP A 206 5.83 7.49 2.36
CA ASP A 206 6.13 8.92 2.58
C ASP A 206 5.46 9.85 1.57
N GLN A 207 5.07 9.35 0.39
CA GLN A 207 4.24 10.11 -0.55
C GLN A 207 2.76 10.18 -0.12
N LEU A 208 2.32 9.33 0.81
CA LEU A 208 0.96 9.34 1.30
C LEU A 208 0.79 10.51 2.28
N LYS A 209 -0.22 11.36 2.07
CA LYS A 209 -0.43 12.57 2.90
C LYS A 209 -0.67 12.21 4.37
N ASN A 210 -1.46 11.17 4.62
CA ASN A 210 -1.82 10.67 5.95
C ASN A 210 -2.11 9.17 5.86
N PRO A 211 -1.08 8.31 5.82
CA PRO A 211 -1.29 6.89 5.66
C PRO A 211 -2.03 6.30 6.87
N LEU A 212 -2.98 5.42 6.61
CA LEU A 212 -3.76 4.72 7.63
C LEU A 212 -3.22 3.30 7.84
N TRP A 213 -3.04 2.56 6.76
CA TRP A 213 -2.47 1.22 6.75
C TRP A 213 -1.94 0.87 5.35
N LEU A 214 -1.09 -0.16 5.30
CA LEU A 214 -0.54 -0.73 4.08
C LEU A 214 -0.72 -2.24 4.11
N MET A 215 -1.10 -2.85 2.98
CA MET A 215 -1.12 -4.30 2.83
C MET A 215 -0.36 -4.72 1.57
N SER A 216 0.42 -5.79 1.68
CA SER A 216 1.00 -6.51 0.54
C SER A 216 0.32 -7.86 0.40
N ILE A 217 -0.04 -8.25 -0.82
CA ILE A 217 -0.58 -9.57 -1.16
C ILE A 217 0.27 -10.16 -2.29
N ARG A 218 1.09 -11.16 -1.98
CA ARG A 218 1.81 -11.92 -3.02
C ARG A 218 0.89 -12.96 -3.66
N LEU A 219 0.79 -12.95 -4.98
CA LEU A 219 0.07 -13.97 -5.74
C LEU A 219 1.05 -15.07 -6.19
N GLU A 220 0.87 -16.27 -5.65
CA GLU A 220 1.57 -17.47 -6.06
C GLU A 220 0.72 -18.23 -7.07
N THR A 221 1.28 -18.53 -8.24
CA THR A 221 0.59 -19.32 -9.26
C THR A 221 0.79 -20.81 -9.00
N GLU A 222 -0.31 -21.56 -9.05
CA GLU A 222 -0.32 -23.03 -9.06
C GLU A 222 -0.35 -23.59 -10.50
#